data_AF-A0A1Z4BT59-F1
#
_entry.id   AF-A0A1Z4BT59-F1
#
_cell.length_a   1.000
_cell.length_b   1.000
_cell.length_c   1.000
_cell.angle_alpha   90.00
_cell.angle_beta   90.00
_cell.angle_gamma   90.00
#
_symmetry.space_group_name_H-M   'P 1'
#
loop_
_entity.id
_entity.type
_entity.pdbx_description
1 polymer ?
#
loop_
_entity_poly.entity_id
_entity_poly.type
_entity_poly.pdbx_seq_one_letter_code
_entity_poly.pdbx_strand_id
1 'polypeptide(L)'
;MSNPESQTLHINYLKNDNNQFTLESERLKQATEKLYQNLKEDLAQILREQSLPLYVCVVPRAKPENDYKPSQLLFKETIRTFVKESEYRLNNGVDYIKRTVRTMTTHQNHFPFSGYSELPSPYIGISKDTCSFSPEIREKNILLIDDLYTYSINIDEDMIQALYDNGANKVIFYSIGYLKY
;
A
#
# COMPACT_ATOMS: atom_id res chain seq x y z
N MET A 1 27.24 -5.46 -0.29
CA MET A 1 26.09 -4.95 -1.06
C MET A 1 25.01 -6.01 -1.01
N SER A 2 23.93 -5.77 -0.27
CA SER A 2 22.79 -6.67 -0.13
C SER A 2 21.99 -6.70 -1.44
N ASN A 3 21.62 -7.88 -1.92
CA ASN A 3 20.76 -8.06 -3.10
C ASN A 3 19.46 -7.23 -2.89
N PRO A 4 19.09 -6.30 -3.79
CA PRO A 4 17.85 -5.53 -3.69
C PRO A 4 16.61 -6.40 -3.45
N GLU A 5 16.56 -7.59 -4.05
CA GLU A 5 15.46 -8.56 -3.88
C GLU A 5 15.33 -9.07 -2.44
N SER A 6 16.42 -9.08 -1.66
CA SER A 6 16.37 -9.52 -0.26
C SER A 6 15.84 -8.42 0.68
N GLN A 7 15.89 -7.14 0.27
CA GLN A 7 15.58 -6.02 1.15
C GLN A 7 14.07 -5.89 1.41
N THR A 8 13.24 -6.26 0.43
CA THR A 8 11.76 -6.17 0.51
C THR A 8 11.09 -7.49 0.86
N LEU A 9 11.85 -8.57 1.12
CA LEU A 9 11.28 -9.89 1.44
C LEU A 9 10.31 -9.86 2.63
N HIS A 10 10.53 -8.95 3.58
CA HIS A 10 9.65 -8.73 4.73
C HIS A 10 8.21 -8.37 4.31
N ILE A 11 8.01 -7.67 3.20
CA ILE A 11 6.70 -7.34 2.64
C ILE A 11 5.90 -8.60 2.27
N ASN A 12 6.55 -9.61 1.70
CA ASN A 12 5.88 -10.87 1.37
C ASN A 12 5.37 -11.61 2.62
N TYR A 13 6.12 -11.54 3.73
CA TYR A 13 5.64 -12.06 5.01
C TYR A 13 4.43 -11.28 5.53
N LEU A 14 4.43 -9.95 5.41
CA LEU A 14 3.30 -9.12 5.84
C LEU A 14 2.04 -9.32 4.99
N LYS A 15 2.20 -9.59 3.68
CA LYS A 15 1.08 -9.97 2.79
C LYS A 15 0.49 -11.32 3.17
N ASN A 16 1.33 -12.27 3.58
CA ASN A 16 0.96 -13.61 4.02
C ASN A 16 -0.07 -14.26 3.08
N ASP A 17 0.16 -14.18 1.77
CA ASP A 17 -0.83 -14.54 0.74
C ASP A 17 -1.22 -16.03 0.75
N ASN A 18 -0.28 -16.88 1.14
CA ASN A 18 -0.51 -18.31 1.32
C ASN A 18 -1.07 -18.67 2.71
N ASN A 19 -1.31 -17.67 3.57
CA ASN A 19 -1.84 -17.82 4.92
C ASN A 19 -1.07 -18.86 5.77
N GLN A 20 0.26 -18.89 5.64
CA GLN A 20 1.12 -19.81 6.38
C GLN A 20 1.37 -19.37 7.82
N PHE A 21 1.27 -18.07 8.11
CA PHE A 21 1.60 -17.52 9.43
C PHE A 21 0.37 -17.04 10.21
N THR A 22 0.37 -17.28 11.52
CA THR A 22 -0.57 -16.70 12.48
C THR A 22 -0.03 -15.35 13.00
N LEU A 23 -0.89 -14.53 13.61
CA LEU A 23 -0.49 -13.22 14.18
C LEU A 23 0.68 -13.32 15.17
N GLU A 24 0.75 -14.41 15.94
CA GLU A 24 1.82 -14.62 16.93
C GLU A 24 3.16 -15.05 16.34
N SER A 25 3.22 -15.26 15.03
CA SER A 25 4.43 -15.68 14.35
C SER A 25 5.56 -14.67 14.56
N GLU A 26 6.69 -15.17 15.06
CA GLU A 26 7.92 -14.41 15.17
C GLU A 26 8.37 -13.83 13.82
N ARG A 27 8.06 -14.54 12.72
CA ARG A 27 8.38 -14.06 11.37
C ARG A 27 7.60 -12.81 11.00
N LEU A 28 6.31 -12.74 11.37
CA LEU A 28 5.49 -11.56 11.16
C LEU A 28 5.94 -10.41 12.06
N LYS A 29 6.28 -10.69 13.33
CA LYS A 29 6.82 -9.68 14.26
C LYS A 29 8.09 -9.02 13.72
N GLN A 30 9.04 -9.84 13.25
CA GLN A 30 10.28 -9.34 12.63
C GLN A 30 10.02 -8.55 11.34
N ALA A 31 9.05 -8.99 10.53
CA ALA A 31 8.70 -8.28 9.30
C ALA A 31 8.04 -6.92 9.58
N THR A 32 7.18 -6.85 10.59
CA THR A 32 6.54 -5.61 11.07
C THR A 32 7.57 -4.63 11.59
N GLU A 33 8.49 -5.08 12.44
CA GLU A 33 9.59 -4.25 12.94
C GLU A 33 10.44 -3.71 11.80
N LYS A 34 10.79 -4.57 10.82
CA LYS A 34 11.59 -4.14 9.68
C LYS A 34 10.88 -3.07 8.84
N LEU A 35 9.57 -3.23 8.58
CA LEU A 35 8.79 -2.21 7.88
C LEU A 35 8.74 -0.90 8.68
N TYR A 36 8.54 -0.97 10.00
CA TYR A 36 8.53 0.21 10.86
C TYR A 36 9.85 0.97 10.78
N GLN A 37 10.99 0.28 10.81
CA GLN A 37 12.31 0.91 10.66
C GLN A 37 12.50 1.53 9.27
N ASN A 38 12.08 0.86 8.20
CA ASN A 38 12.13 1.44 6.85
C ASN A 38 11.31 2.74 6.77
N LEU A 39 10.07 2.72 7.30
CA LEU A 39 9.22 3.92 7.36
C LEU A 39 9.90 5.04 8.17
N LYS A 40 10.56 4.71 9.27
CA LYS A 40 11.27 5.70 10.10
C LYS A 40 12.43 6.35 9.34
N GLU A 41 13.25 5.56 8.65
CA GLU A 41 14.41 6.04 7.90
C GLU A 41 13.98 6.86 6.67
N ASP A 42 13.09 6.31 5.86
CA ASP A 42 12.72 6.85 4.56
C ASP A 42 11.77 8.05 4.68
N LEU A 43 10.76 7.97 5.55
CA LEU A 43 9.82 9.08 5.73
C LEU A 43 10.48 10.27 6.43
N ALA A 44 11.51 10.06 7.24
CA ALA A 44 12.30 11.17 7.76
C ALA A 44 12.94 12.00 6.64
N GLN A 45 13.39 11.37 5.56
CA GLN A 45 13.94 12.09 4.41
C GLN A 45 12.85 12.84 3.65
N ILE A 46 11.74 12.18 3.33
CA ILE A 46 10.62 12.80 2.62
C ILE A 46 10.14 14.03 3.42
N LEU A 47 9.95 13.89 4.73
CA LEU A 47 9.48 14.99 5.58
C LEU A 47 10.47 16.16 5.69
N ARG A 48 11.78 15.94 5.54
CA ARG A 48 12.75 17.05 5.45
C ARG A 48 12.59 17.86 4.17
N GLU A 49 12.21 17.20 3.08
CA GLU A 49 12.00 17.83 1.77
C GLU A 49 10.62 18.49 1.64
N GLN A 50 9.66 18.10 2.50
CA GLN A 50 8.29 18.59 2.47
C GLN A 50 7.97 19.47 3.67
N SER A 51 7.69 20.75 3.42
CA SER A 51 7.27 21.72 4.43
C SER A 51 5.75 21.80 4.63
N LEU A 52 5.01 20.76 4.22
CA LEU A 52 3.54 20.73 4.19
C LEU A 52 2.97 19.63 5.11
N PRO A 53 1.77 19.83 5.68
CA PRO A 53 1.05 18.74 6.35
C PRO A 53 0.73 17.63 5.35
N LEU A 54 1.15 16.40 5.66
CA LEU A 54 0.91 15.21 4.84
C LEU A 54 -0.13 14.30 5.51
N TYR A 55 -1.00 13.74 4.70
CA TYR A 55 -1.96 12.69 5.08
C TYR A 55 -1.51 11.37 4.46
N VAL A 56 -1.23 10.38 5.30
CA VAL A 56 -0.73 9.09 4.83
C VAL A 56 -1.89 8.25 4.35
N CYS A 57 -1.90 7.94 3.05
CA CYS A 57 -2.82 7.00 2.43
C CYS A 57 -2.06 5.75 1.99
N VAL A 58 -2.75 4.62 1.92
CA VAL A 58 -2.16 3.33 1.53
C VAL A 58 -2.90 2.80 0.31
N VAL A 59 -2.16 2.35 -0.70
CA VAL A 59 -2.76 1.66 -1.85
C VAL A 59 -3.45 0.38 -1.35
N PRO A 60 -4.75 0.19 -1.61
CA PRO A 60 -5.44 -0.98 -1.10
C PRO A 60 -5.06 -2.22 -1.92
N ARG A 61 -4.97 -3.35 -1.22
CA ARG A 61 -4.74 -4.66 -1.83
C ARG A 61 -5.83 -5.01 -2.86
N ALA A 62 -5.60 -6.09 -3.61
CA ALA A 62 -6.48 -6.53 -4.70
C ALA A 62 -7.92 -6.91 -4.27
N LYS A 63 -8.18 -7.11 -2.98
CA LYS A 63 -9.51 -7.47 -2.47
C LYS A 63 -9.95 -6.47 -1.38
N PRO A 64 -11.27 -6.34 -1.12
CA PRO A 64 -11.76 -5.66 0.08
C PRO A 64 -11.12 -6.22 1.35
N GLU A 65 -10.89 -5.37 2.35
CA GLU A 65 -10.17 -5.76 3.57
C GLU A 65 -10.81 -6.91 4.33
N ASN A 66 -12.15 -6.99 4.32
CA ASN A 66 -12.91 -8.06 4.98
C ASN A 66 -12.70 -9.45 4.35
N ASP A 67 -12.06 -9.54 3.18
CA ASP A 67 -11.68 -10.81 2.56
C ASP A 67 -10.35 -11.36 3.13
N TYR A 68 -9.59 -10.52 3.82
CA TYR A 68 -8.29 -10.88 4.38
C TYR A 68 -8.40 -11.21 5.86
N LYS A 69 -7.56 -12.14 6.32
CA LYS A 69 -7.37 -12.34 7.76
C LYS A 69 -6.54 -11.19 8.34
N PRO A 70 -6.66 -10.90 9.65
CA PRO A 70 -5.81 -9.92 10.31
C PRO A 70 -4.31 -10.14 10.07
N SER A 71 -3.84 -11.40 10.01
CA SER A 71 -2.44 -11.74 9.73
C SER A 71 -1.98 -11.45 8.29
N GLN A 72 -2.87 -11.00 7.41
CA GLN A 72 -2.60 -10.60 6.01
C GLN A 72 -2.74 -9.08 5.79
N LEU A 73 -3.12 -8.35 6.83
CA LEU A 73 -3.32 -6.89 6.82
C LEU A 73 -2.19 -6.13 7.53
N LEU A 74 -1.13 -6.83 7.96
CA LEU A 74 -0.07 -6.27 8.78
C LEU A 74 0.72 -5.16 8.09
N PHE A 75 0.81 -5.13 6.77
CA PHE A 75 1.41 -4.00 6.04
C PHE A 75 0.67 -2.68 6.35
N LYS A 76 -0.64 -2.67 6.14
CA LYS A 76 -1.50 -1.50 6.38
C LYS A 76 -1.56 -1.16 7.87
N GLU A 77 -1.65 -2.16 8.74
CA GLU A 77 -1.69 -1.94 10.19
C GLU A 77 -0.37 -1.42 10.75
N THR A 78 0.78 -1.83 10.19
CA THR A 78 2.08 -1.27 10.59
C THR A 78 2.18 0.21 10.22
N ILE A 79 1.72 0.59 9.02
CA ILE A 79 1.67 2.00 8.61
C ILE A 79 0.72 2.79 9.52
N ARG A 80 -0.44 2.22 9.85
CA ARG A 80 -1.39 2.85 10.79
C ARG A 80 -0.76 3.11 12.16
N THR A 81 -0.07 2.12 12.73
CA THR A 81 0.65 2.25 13.99
C THR A 81 1.75 3.30 13.88
N PHE A 82 2.54 3.28 12.81
CA PHE A 82 3.59 4.28 12.56
C PHE A 82 3.03 5.71 12.52
N VAL A 83 1.95 5.94 11.78
CA VAL A 83 1.32 7.27 11.69
C VAL A 83 0.80 7.74 13.06
N LYS A 84 0.31 6.81 13.88
CA LYS A 84 -0.22 7.12 15.22
C LYS A 84 0.88 7.38 16.26
N GLU A 85 1.97 6.63 16.21
CA GLU A 85 2.97 6.56 17.29
C GLU A 85 4.27 7.29 16.97
N SER A 86 4.57 7.54 15.70
CA SER A 86 5.78 8.26 15.32
C SER A 86 5.76 9.70 15.84
N GLU A 87 6.95 10.25 16.08
CA GLU A 87 7.13 11.66 16.43
C GLU A 87 6.86 12.61 15.25
N TYR A 88 6.73 12.05 14.05
CA TYR A 88 6.37 12.78 12.85
C TYR A 88 4.90 13.18 12.96
N ARG A 89 4.60 14.48 12.80
CA ARG A 89 3.23 15.03 12.81
C ARG A 89 2.45 14.68 11.54
N LEU A 90 2.40 13.40 11.21
CA LEU A 90 1.67 12.84 10.07
C LEU A 90 0.18 12.78 10.41
N ASN A 91 -0.66 13.05 9.42
CA ASN A 91 -2.10 12.91 9.57
C ASN A 91 -2.54 11.52 9.11
N ASN A 92 -3.50 10.93 9.81
CA ASN A 92 -4.01 9.61 9.50
C ASN A 92 -5.05 9.65 8.38
N GLY A 93 -4.66 9.25 7.18
CA GLY A 93 -5.53 9.02 6.03
C GLY A 93 -5.54 7.55 5.58
N VAL A 94 -5.09 6.62 6.43
CA VAL A 94 -4.80 5.22 6.05
C VAL A 94 -6.05 4.51 5.49
N ASP A 95 -7.25 4.96 5.88
CA ASP A 95 -8.54 4.43 5.43
C ASP A 95 -9.25 5.30 4.40
N TYR A 96 -8.59 6.31 3.83
CA TYR A 96 -9.21 7.17 2.81
C TYR A 96 -9.44 6.46 1.47
N ILE A 97 -8.72 5.37 1.22
CA ILE A 97 -8.87 4.56 0.01
C ILE A 97 -9.22 3.14 0.47
N LYS A 98 -10.32 2.60 -0.05
CA LYS A 98 -10.77 1.23 0.27
C LYS A 98 -11.17 0.49 -1.00
N ARG A 99 -10.66 -0.72 -1.18
CA ARG A 99 -11.09 -1.61 -2.28
C ARG A 99 -12.54 -2.04 -2.03
N THR A 100 -13.40 -1.82 -3.01
CA THR A 100 -14.83 -2.24 -2.99
C THR A 100 -15.09 -3.40 -3.94
N VAL A 101 -14.28 -3.54 -5.01
CA VAL A 101 -14.38 -4.60 -6.01
C VAL A 101 -13.07 -5.36 -6.09
N ARG A 102 -13.09 -6.70 -6.18
CA ARG A 102 -11.87 -7.50 -6.32
C ARG A 102 -11.20 -7.25 -7.69
N THR A 103 -9.88 -7.22 -7.74
CA THR A 103 -9.08 -7.12 -8.97
C THR A 103 -8.17 -8.32 -9.14
N MET A 104 -7.65 -8.54 -10.35
CA MET A 104 -6.55 -9.49 -10.53
C MET A 104 -5.34 -9.03 -9.71
N THR A 105 -4.59 -9.99 -9.19
CA THR A 105 -3.30 -9.72 -8.55
C THR A 105 -2.22 -9.66 -9.61
N THR A 106 -1.35 -8.66 -9.57
CA THR A 106 -0.23 -8.50 -10.51
C THR A 106 0.79 -9.64 -10.44
N HIS A 107 0.79 -10.45 -9.36
CA HIS A 107 1.80 -11.48 -9.10
C HIS A 107 1.29 -12.94 -9.12
N GLN A 108 -0.03 -13.21 -9.12
CA GLN A 108 -0.55 -14.59 -9.03
C GLN A 108 -1.33 -15.00 -10.29
N ASN A 109 -0.69 -14.91 -11.46
CA ASN A 109 -1.22 -15.50 -12.70
C ASN A 109 -1.25 -17.06 -12.70
N HIS A 110 -0.94 -17.72 -11.59
CA HIS A 110 -0.72 -19.17 -11.52
C HIS A 110 -1.73 -19.97 -10.66
N PHE A 111 -2.71 -19.34 -10.03
CA PHE A 111 -3.77 -20.05 -9.29
C PHE A 111 -5.16 -19.63 -9.75
N PRO A 112 -5.60 -20.05 -10.96
CA PRO A 112 -6.94 -19.79 -11.43
C PRO A 112 -7.95 -20.54 -10.55
N PHE A 113 -8.78 -19.78 -9.83
CA PHE A 113 -10.04 -20.28 -9.28
C PHE A 113 -11.20 -19.86 -10.20
N SER A 114 -12.36 -20.51 -10.06
CA SER A 114 -13.56 -20.18 -10.85
C SER A 114 -13.88 -18.68 -10.75
N GLY A 115 -13.90 -17.98 -11.89
CA GLY A 115 -14.15 -16.52 -11.96
C GLY A 115 -12.90 -15.63 -11.87
N TYR A 116 -11.68 -16.17 -11.77
CA TYR A 116 -10.46 -15.34 -11.74
C TYR A 116 -10.25 -14.54 -13.04
N SER A 117 -10.54 -15.15 -14.19
CA SER A 117 -10.47 -14.48 -15.50
C SER A 117 -11.53 -13.40 -15.71
N GLU A 118 -12.58 -13.38 -14.87
CA GLU A 118 -13.63 -12.35 -14.89
C GLU A 118 -13.28 -11.14 -14.03
N LEU A 119 -12.20 -11.22 -13.24
CA LEU A 119 -11.70 -10.08 -12.49
C LEU A 119 -11.05 -9.06 -13.43
N PRO A 120 -11.13 -7.76 -13.14
CA PRO A 120 -10.44 -6.75 -13.92
C PRO A 120 -8.92 -6.90 -13.83
N SER A 121 -8.27 -7.06 -14.99
CA SER A 121 -6.82 -6.84 -15.17
C SER A 121 -6.51 -5.34 -15.10
N PRO A 122 -5.28 -4.89 -14.81
CA PRO A 122 -4.95 -3.46 -14.83
C PRO A 122 -5.40 -2.74 -16.12
N TYR A 123 -6.11 -1.62 -15.96
CA TYR A 123 -6.52 -0.70 -17.03
C TYR A 123 -6.63 0.73 -16.49
N ILE A 124 -6.62 1.73 -17.38
CA ILE A 124 -6.79 3.14 -17.01
C ILE A 124 -8.21 3.37 -16.46
N GLY A 125 -8.31 3.82 -15.20
CA GLY A 125 -9.56 4.03 -14.47
C GLY A 125 -9.86 2.97 -13.40
N ILE A 126 -9.08 1.88 -13.33
CA ILE A 126 -9.37 0.76 -12.44
C ILE A 126 -9.47 1.18 -10.98
N SER A 127 -8.66 2.15 -10.53
CA SER A 127 -8.68 2.64 -9.14
C SER A 127 -10.00 3.29 -8.80
N LYS A 128 -10.59 4.09 -9.70
CA LYS A 128 -11.92 4.71 -9.49
C LYS A 128 -13.03 3.69 -9.53
N ASP A 129 -12.94 2.72 -10.44
CA ASP A 129 -14.00 1.75 -10.66
C ASP A 129 -14.07 0.70 -9.53
N THR A 130 -12.97 0.49 -8.82
CA THR A 130 -12.84 -0.61 -7.86
C THR A 130 -12.51 -0.17 -6.44
N CYS A 131 -12.30 1.13 -6.18
CA CYS A 131 -12.10 1.68 -4.84
C CYS A 131 -13.14 2.76 -4.51
N SER A 132 -13.42 2.91 -3.21
CA SER A 132 -14.04 4.11 -2.67
C SER A 132 -12.98 5.06 -2.11
N PHE A 133 -13.25 6.35 -2.26
CA PHE A 133 -12.39 7.45 -1.86
C PHE A 133 -13.12 8.31 -0.83
N SER A 134 -12.46 8.63 0.28
CA SER A 134 -13.02 9.50 1.31
C SER A 134 -13.15 10.93 0.79
N PRO A 135 -14.28 11.62 1.02
CA PRO A 135 -14.42 13.04 0.66
C PRO A 135 -13.39 13.91 1.40
N GLU A 136 -12.83 13.39 2.49
CA GLU A 136 -11.75 14.03 3.22
C GLU A 136 -10.46 14.20 2.41
N ILE A 137 -10.25 13.52 1.27
CA ILE A 137 -9.05 13.69 0.42
C ILE A 137 -8.94 15.11 -0.13
N ARG A 138 -10.06 15.80 -0.34
CA ARG A 138 -10.12 17.12 -0.95
C ARG A 138 -9.19 18.12 -0.25
N GLU A 139 -8.42 18.85 -1.06
CA GLU A 139 -7.48 19.90 -0.65
C GLU A 139 -6.31 19.43 0.23
N LYS A 140 -6.12 18.11 0.39
CA LYS A 140 -5.03 17.55 1.21
C LYS A 140 -3.80 17.23 0.37
N ASN A 141 -2.63 17.33 1.01
CA ASN A 141 -1.39 16.78 0.48
C ASN A 141 -1.28 15.33 0.95
N ILE A 142 -1.27 14.40 0.01
CA ILE A 142 -1.28 12.97 0.26
C ILE A 142 0.14 12.43 0.16
N LEU A 143 0.56 11.67 1.16
CA LEU A 143 1.67 10.73 1.04
C LEU A 143 1.06 9.36 0.77
N LEU A 144 1.08 8.93 -0.49
CA LEU A 144 0.57 7.64 -0.93
C LEU A 144 1.68 6.60 -0.78
N ILE A 145 1.42 5.57 0.03
CA ILE A 145 2.35 4.47 0.28
C ILE A 145 1.84 3.21 -0.41
N ASP A 146 2.69 2.59 -1.22
CA ASP A 146 2.49 1.23 -1.70
C ASP A 146 3.60 0.29 -1.21
N ASP A 147 3.34 -1.00 -1.32
CA ASP A 147 4.32 -2.02 -0.97
C ASP A 147 5.35 -2.27 -2.08
N LEU A 148 4.97 -2.15 -3.35
CA LEU A 148 5.82 -2.45 -4.48
C LEU A 148 5.38 -1.72 -5.76
N TYR A 149 6.13 -0.70 -6.13
CA TYR A 149 6.04 -0.11 -7.45
C TYR A 149 6.51 -1.09 -8.52
N THR A 150 5.64 -1.40 -9.47
CA THR A 150 5.96 -2.26 -10.61
C THR A 150 5.93 -1.44 -11.90
N TYR A 151 7.11 -1.21 -12.47
CA TYR A 151 7.26 -0.45 -13.71
C TYR A 151 6.36 -1.03 -14.82
N SER A 152 5.69 -0.16 -15.57
CA SER A 152 4.80 -0.45 -16.73
C SER A 152 3.41 -1.03 -16.44
N ILE A 153 3.09 -1.39 -15.19
CA ILE A 153 1.74 -1.87 -14.82
C ILE A 153 0.75 -0.70 -14.61
N ASN A 154 1.25 0.49 -14.24
CA ASN A 154 0.49 1.73 -14.12
C ASN A 154 -0.63 1.75 -13.06
N ILE A 155 -0.60 0.87 -12.06
CA ILE A 155 -1.59 0.88 -10.96
C ILE A 155 -1.36 2.06 -10.03
N ASP A 156 -0.11 2.36 -9.67
CA ASP A 156 0.21 3.48 -8.80
C ASP A 156 -0.07 4.82 -9.49
N GLU A 157 0.28 4.93 -10.77
CA GLU A 157 -0.04 6.10 -11.61
C GLU A 157 -1.56 6.33 -11.70
N ASP A 158 -2.33 5.25 -11.90
CA ASP A 158 -3.79 5.31 -11.91
C ASP A 158 -4.37 5.73 -10.54
N MET A 159 -3.80 5.24 -9.44
CA MET A 159 -4.19 5.63 -8.09
C MET A 159 -3.85 7.10 -7.79
N ILE A 160 -2.68 7.57 -8.21
CA ILE A 160 -2.26 8.98 -8.10
C ILE A 160 -3.25 9.86 -8.86
N GLN A 161 -3.62 9.48 -10.09
CA GLN A 161 -4.62 10.22 -10.86
C GLN A 161 -5.98 10.21 -10.17
N ALA A 162 -6.42 9.06 -9.64
CA ALA A 162 -7.68 8.98 -8.89
C ALA A 162 -7.70 9.88 -7.65
N LEU A 163 -6.58 10.04 -6.94
CA LEU A 163 -6.47 11.00 -5.83
C LEU A 163 -6.62 12.45 -6.28
N TYR A 164 -5.98 12.85 -7.39
CA TYR A 164 -6.16 14.19 -7.96
C TYR A 164 -7.60 14.42 -8.42
N ASP A 165 -8.24 13.42 -9.00
CA ASP A 165 -9.64 13.50 -9.43
C ASP A 165 -10.62 13.60 -8.25
N ASN A 166 -10.20 13.15 -7.05
CA ASN A 166 -10.92 13.36 -5.79
C ASN A 166 -10.49 14.66 -5.07
N GLY A 167 -9.73 15.52 -5.74
CA GLY A 167 -9.40 16.86 -5.27
C GLY A 167 -8.17 16.95 -4.35
N ALA A 168 -7.30 15.94 -4.32
CA ALA A 168 -6.02 16.07 -3.63
C ALA A 168 -5.22 17.27 -4.18
N ASN A 169 -4.61 18.05 -3.29
CA ASN A 169 -3.81 19.22 -3.68
C ASN A 169 -2.43 18.81 -4.21
N LYS A 170 -1.83 17.79 -3.60
CA LYS A 170 -0.53 17.23 -3.96
C LYS A 170 -0.51 15.76 -3.62
N VAL A 171 0.11 14.94 -4.47
CA VAL A 171 0.38 13.53 -4.17
C VAL A 171 1.88 13.29 -4.22
N ILE A 172 2.41 12.71 -3.15
CA ILE A 172 3.78 12.22 -3.03
C ILE A 172 3.68 10.71 -2.97
N PHE A 173 4.31 10.03 -3.91
CA PHE A 173 4.32 8.57 -3.95
C PHE A 173 5.59 8.04 -3.30
N TYR A 174 5.42 7.02 -2.47
CA TYR A 174 6.49 6.27 -1.84
C TYR A 174 6.16 4.79 -1.90
N SER A 175 7.14 3.97 -2.28
CA SER A 175 7.01 2.52 -2.28
C SER A 175 8.19 1.90 -1.57
N ILE A 176 7.94 0.82 -0.81
CA ILE A 176 9.00 0.09 -0.11
C ILE A 176 9.91 -0.64 -1.11
N GLY A 177 9.32 -1.22 -2.15
CA GLY A 177 10.03 -1.93 -3.20
C GLY A 177 9.91 -1.25 -4.55
N TYR A 178 10.79 -1.64 -5.48
CA TYR A 178 10.72 -1.24 -6.88
C TYR A 178 11.10 -2.43 -7.75
N LEU A 179 10.26 -2.75 -8.73
CA LEU A 179 10.51 -3.81 -9.71
C LEU A 179 10.50 -3.23 -11.13
N LYS A 180 11.54 -3.53 -11.90
CA LYS A 180 11.67 -3.22 -13.32
C LYS A 180 12.00 -4.50 -14.08
N TYR A 181 11.20 -4.81 -15.08
CA TYR A 181 11.46 -5.90 -16.04
C TYR A 181 12.31 -5.39 -17.20
#